data_AF-A0A949XBQ0-F1
#
_entry.id   AF-A0A949XBQ0-F1
#
_cell.length_a   1.000
_cell.length_b   1.000
_cell.length_c   1.000
_cell.angle_alpha   90.00
_cell.angle_beta   90.00
_cell.angle_gamma   90.00
#
_symmetry.space_group_name_H-M   'P 1'
#
loop_
_entity.id
_entity.type
_entity.pdbx_description
1 polymer ?
#
loop_
_entity_poly.entity_id
_entity_poly.type
_entity_poly.pdbx_seq_one_letter_code
_entity_poly.pdbx_strand_id
1 'polypeptide(L)'
;GDQCRPFYSYQDGQLRLTGPLVDSPAYRVWCAARFDYRDLRFVGLFKNTWEAVTQRAAVPTAEHPVERAINYDIYKPPADLAWEDAWQITEALISATHDEVAHHHAMFLAVTEDTSIQVWPEPETRKRFEDKLGVSDLFYPDHRIAELGRRNHFAVLNLAPMLQSYAQTHHVFLHGFNNTPMGFGHWNEAGHEQTGRAIAAKLCEMLTGQDQKEASGRN
;
A
#
# COMPACT_ATOMS: atom_id res chain seq x y z
N GLY A 1 -8.23 -15.07 -6.13
CA GLY A 1 -6.77 -15.06 -5.86
C GLY A 1 -6.10 -16.13 -6.68
N ASP A 2 -4.88 -15.88 -7.16
CA ASP A 2 -4.06 -16.88 -7.84
C ASP A 2 -3.91 -18.10 -6.93
N GLN A 3 -4.27 -19.30 -7.38
CA GLN A 3 -4.17 -20.46 -6.50
C GLN A 3 -2.70 -20.73 -6.11
N CYS A 4 -1.72 -20.27 -6.89
CA CYS A 4 -0.31 -20.71 -6.79
C CYS A 4 0.46 -20.28 -5.53
N ARG A 5 -0.13 -19.48 -4.65
CA ARG A 5 0.47 -19.08 -3.38
C ARG A 5 -0.59 -19.22 -2.29
N PRO A 6 -0.19 -19.51 -1.04
CA PRO A 6 -1.14 -19.40 0.05
C PRO A 6 -1.66 -17.95 0.10
N PHE A 7 -2.98 -17.80 0.00
CA PHE A 7 -3.68 -16.54 0.22
C PHE A 7 -4.59 -16.71 1.42
N TYR A 8 -5.12 -15.63 1.98
CA TYR A 8 -6.22 -15.73 2.93
C TYR A 8 -7.56 -15.63 2.19
N SER A 9 -8.56 -16.37 2.65
CA SER A 9 -9.97 -16.07 2.42
C SER A 9 -10.58 -15.62 3.73
N TYR A 10 -11.62 -14.80 3.62
CA TYR A 10 -12.48 -14.49 4.74
C TYR A 10 -13.66 -15.47 4.71
N GLN A 11 -13.75 -16.36 5.70
CA GLN A 11 -14.80 -17.38 5.80
C GLN A 11 -15.32 -17.46 7.23
N ASP A 12 -16.64 -17.43 7.40
CA ASP A 12 -17.31 -17.52 8.71
C ASP A 12 -16.80 -16.47 9.73
N GLY A 13 -16.44 -15.28 9.26
CA GLY A 13 -15.91 -14.21 10.10
C GLY A 13 -14.45 -14.40 10.55
N GLN A 14 -13.71 -15.32 9.94
CA GLN A 14 -12.31 -15.56 10.25
C GLN A 14 -11.43 -15.63 9.00
N LEU A 15 -10.18 -15.20 9.16
CA LEU A 15 -9.14 -15.45 8.17
C LEU A 15 -8.84 -16.94 8.12
N ARG A 16 -9.07 -17.54 6.95
CA ARG A 16 -8.65 -18.90 6.67
C ARG A 16 -7.57 -18.88 5.61
N LEU A 17 -6.47 -19.57 5.88
CA LEU A 17 -5.46 -19.78 4.87
C LEU A 17 -6.09 -20.60 3.73
N THR A 18 -6.33 -19.96 2.59
CA THR A 18 -6.64 -20.68 1.36
C THR A 18 -5.41 -21.40 0.88
N GLY A 19 -5.61 -22.70 0.70
CA GLY A 19 -4.66 -23.57 0.05
C GLY A 19 -4.59 -23.32 -1.46
N PRO A 20 -3.69 -24.06 -2.12
CA PRO A 20 -3.49 -25.47 -1.81
C PRO A 20 -2.34 -25.73 -0.84
N LEU A 21 -2.63 -26.57 0.16
CA LEU A 21 -1.61 -27.50 0.64
C LEU A 21 -1.30 -28.47 -0.51
N VAL A 22 0.00 -28.61 -0.74
CA VAL A 22 0.62 -28.96 -2.02
C VAL A 22 0.78 -30.47 -2.17
N ASP A 23 -0.13 -31.16 -2.87
CA ASP A 23 0.09 -32.60 -3.19
C ASP A 23 0.01 -32.98 -4.68
N SER A 24 -0.39 -32.07 -5.56
CA SER A 24 -0.45 -32.35 -7.01
C SER A 24 0.87 -32.02 -7.72
N PRO A 25 1.54 -32.98 -8.40
CA PRO A 25 2.73 -32.72 -9.21
C PRO A 25 2.49 -31.76 -10.38
N ALA A 26 1.32 -31.85 -11.03
CA ALA A 26 0.93 -30.97 -12.13
C ALA A 26 0.80 -29.51 -11.66
N TYR A 27 0.33 -29.33 -10.43
CA TYR A 27 0.19 -28.03 -9.81
C TYR A 27 1.54 -27.37 -9.49
N ARG A 28 2.48 -28.15 -8.96
CA ARG A 28 3.87 -27.69 -8.73
C ARG A 28 4.53 -27.28 -10.03
N VAL A 29 4.37 -28.07 -11.10
CA VAL A 29 4.93 -27.76 -12.43
C VAL A 29 4.31 -26.48 -13.01
N TRP A 30 2.98 -26.30 -12.88
CA TRP A 30 2.30 -25.10 -13.37
C TRP A 30 2.75 -23.84 -12.61
N CYS A 31 2.85 -23.90 -11.28
CA CYS A 31 3.32 -22.77 -10.48
C CYS A 31 4.81 -22.50 -10.68
N ALA A 32 5.67 -23.52 -10.75
CA ALA A 32 7.08 -23.37 -11.05
C ALA A 32 7.30 -22.75 -12.43
N ALA A 33 6.65 -23.26 -13.48
CA ALA A 33 6.74 -22.65 -14.82
C ALA A 33 6.28 -21.18 -14.84
N ARG A 34 5.30 -20.81 -13.99
CA ARG A 34 4.75 -19.46 -13.93
C ARG A 34 5.55 -18.48 -13.06
N PHE A 35 6.33 -18.93 -12.08
CA PHE A 35 7.12 -18.06 -11.19
C PHE A 35 8.65 -18.22 -11.32
N ASP A 36 9.14 -19.41 -11.72
CA ASP A 36 10.57 -19.73 -11.89
C ASP A 36 11.09 -19.47 -13.32
N TYR A 37 10.28 -18.89 -14.21
CA TYR A 37 10.80 -18.32 -15.47
C TYR A 37 11.88 -17.24 -15.21
N ARG A 38 11.96 -16.72 -13.99
CA ARG A 38 13.01 -15.83 -13.51
C ARG A 38 14.39 -16.50 -13.45
N ASP A 39 14.45 -17.82 -13.28
CA ASP A 39 15.70 -18.59 -13.30
C ASP A 39 16.14 -18.97 -14.71
N LEU A 40 15.20 -19.00 -15.66
CA LEU A 40 15.47 -19.20 -17.09
C LEU A 40 15.74 -17.86 -17.77
N ARG A 41 16.96 -17.34 -17.57
CA ARG A 41 17.43 -16.02 -18.04
C ARG A 41 17.07 -15.69 -19.49
N PHE A 42 17.03 -16.67 -20.39
CA PHE A 42 16.67 -16.48 -21.79
C PHE A 42 15.17 -16.21 -21.98
N VAL A 43 14.29 -16.94 -21.28
CA VAL A 43 12.83 -16.70 -21.33
C VAL A 43 12.50 -15.35 -20.71
N GLY A 44 13.16 -15.00 -19.60
CA GLY A 44 13.11 -13.66 -19.02
C GLY A 44 13.57 -12.58 -20.01
N LEU A 45 14.68 -12.80 -20.73
CA LEU A 45 15.16 -11.87 -21.75
C LEU A 45 14.17 -11.69 -22.90
N PHE A 46 13.63 -12.79 -23.47
CA PHE A 46 12.66 -12.72 -24.55
C PHE A 46 11.35 -12.07 -24.12
N LYS A 47 10.85 -12.40 -22.92
CA LYS A 47 9.64 -11.77 -22.36
C LYS A 47 9.87 -10.28 -22.09
N ASN A 48 10.99 -9.91 -21.47
CA ASN A 48 11.31 -8.51 -21.19
C ASN A 48 11.53 -7.71 -22.47
N THR A 49 12.14 -8.31 -23.50
CA THR A 49 12.35 -7.68 -24.82
C THR A 49 11.02 -7.55 -25.55
N TRP A 50 10.18 -8.59 -25.51
CA TRP A 50 8.84 -8.55 -26.08
C TRP A 50 7.97 -7.52 -25.37
N GLU A 51 7.96 -7.46 -24.04
CA GLU A 51 7.28 -6.43 -23.26
C GLU A 51 7.83 -5.04 -23.58
N ALA A 52 9.14 -4.84 -23.67
CA ALA A 52 9.73 -3.55 -24.04
C ALA A 52 9.36 -3.10 -25.48
N VAL A 53 9.21 -4.04 -26.41
CA VAL A 53 8.88 -3.77 -27.82
C VAL A 53 7.37 -3.61 -28.06
N THR A 54 6.55 -4.43 -27.40
CA THR A 54 5.07 -4.44 -27.57
C THR A 54 4.36 -3.51 -26.60
N GLN A 55 4.96 -3.26 -25.43
CA GLN A 55 4.47 -2.38 -24.39
C GLN A 55 5.53 -1.31 -24.16
N ARG A 56 5.71 -0.43 -25.16
CA ARG A 56 6.19 0.92 -24.86
C ARG A 56 5.18 1.54 -23.92
N ALA A 57 5.35 1.30 -22.62
CA ALA A 57 4.52 1.88 -21.59
C ALA A 57 4.56 3.38 -21.81
N ALA A 58 3.38 3.99 -21.96
CA ALA A 58 3.32 5.43 -21.93
C ALA A 58 3.95 5.86 -20.60
N VAL A 59 5.05 6.61 -20.70
CA VAL A 59 5.69 7.20 -19.54
C VAL A 59 4.63 8.05 -18.84
N PRO A 60 4.38 7.86 -17.54
CA PRO A 60 3.36 8.64 -16.85
C PRO A 60 3.70 10.12 -16.93
N THR A 61 2.68 10.95 -17.12
CA THR A 61 2.81 12.42 -17.19
C THR A 61 1.80 13.08 -16.27
N ALA A 62 1.95 14.38 -16.01
CA ALA A 62 0.98 15.12 -15.19
C ALA A 62 -0.45 15.07 -15.76
N GLU A 63 -0.60 14.99 -17.08
CA GLU A 63 -1.89 14.89 -17.77
C GLU A 63 -2.48 13.48 -17.69
N HIS A 64 -1.62 12.47 -17.65
CA HIS A 64 -1.97 11.05 -17.57
C HIS A 64 -1.14 10.35 -16.49
N PRO A 65 -1.43 10.60 -15.19
CA PRO A 65 -0.60 10.14 -14.08
C PRO A 65 -0.96 8.70 -13.68
N VAL A 66 -0.97 7.79 -14.67
CA VAL A 66 -1.34 6.38 -14.48
C VAL A 66 -0.09 5.53 -14.43
N GLU A 67 0.19 4.98 -13.25
CA GLU A 67 1.30 4.08 -13.01
C GLU A 67 0.85 2.63 -13.15
N ARG A 68 1.62 1.84 -13.90
CA ARG A 68 1.24 0.46 -14.26
C ARG A 68 1.04 -0.47 -13.07
N ALA A 69 1.76 -0.24 -11.98
CA ALA A 69 1.73 -1.09 -10.80
C ALA A 69 0.56 -0.77 -9.84
N ILE A 70 -0.25 0.24 -10.15
CA ILE A 70 -1.29 0.75 -9.27
C ILE A 70 -2.66 0.51 -9.90
N ASN A 71 -3.57 -0.08 -9.11
CA ASN A 71 -4.98 -0.10 -9.45
C ASN A 71 -5.69 1.05 -8.71
N TYR A 72 -6.10 2.06 -9.45
CA TYR A 72 -6.69 3.30 -8.93
C TYR A 72 -8.13 3.15 -8.41
N ASP A 73 -8.77 1.99 -8.59
CA ASP A 73 -10.02 1.69 -7.88
C ASP A 73 -9.82 1.57 -6.36
N ILE A 74 -8.57 1.51 -5.87
CA ILE A 74 -8.24 1.61 -4.44
C ILE A 74 -8.76 2.91 -3.80
N TYR A 75 -9.01 3.97 -4.58
CA TYR A 75 -9.57 5.23 -4.10
C TYR A 75 -11.09 5.25 -4.00
N LYS A 76 -11.75 4.13 -4.28
CA LYS A 76 -13.20 4.04 -4.29
C LYS A 76 -13.69 3.05 -3.23
N PRO A 77 -14.92 3.24 -2.73
CA PRO A 77 -15.64 2.16 -2.09
C PRO A 77 -15.65 0.90 -2.98
N PRO A 78 -15.60 -0.31 -2.41
CA PRO A 78 -15.71 -1.55 -3.16
C PRO A 78 -16.91 -1.51 -4.10
N ALA A 79 -16.65 -1.72 -5.39
CA ALA A 79 -17.69 -1.74 -6.42
C ALA A 79 -18.15 -3.16 -6.78
N ASP A 80 -17.38 -4.16 -6.37
CA ASP A 80 -17.64 -5.57 -6.63
C ASP A 80 -17.15 -6.46 -5.48
N LEU A 81 -17.56 -7.73 -5.52
CA LEU A 81 -17.22 -8.72 -4.49
C LEU A 81 -15.71 -8.95 -4.35
N ALA A 82 -14.93 -8.79 -5.42
CA ALA A 82 -13.48 -9.00 -5.34
C ALA A 82 -12.81 -7.88 -4.54
N TRP A 83 -13.26 -6.63 -4.71
CA TRP A 83 -12.83 -5.50 -3.90
C TRP A 83 -13.35 -5.58 -2.46
N GLU A 84 -14.58 -6.04 -2.25
CA GLU A 84 -15.11 -6.27 -0.91
C GLU A 84 -14.26 -7.30 -0.17
N ASP A 85 -14.00 -8.45 -0.80
CA ASP A 85 -13.16 -9.52 -0.25
C ASP A 85 -11.73 -9.02 0.01
N ALA A 86 -11.12 -8.29 -0.93
CA ALA A 86 -9.78 -7.75 -0.77
C ALA A 86 -9.68 -6.83 0.46
N TRP A 87 -10.66 -5.95 0.66
CA TRP A 87 -10.69 -5.07 1.83
C TRP A 87 -10.97 -5.83 3.13
N GLN A 88 -11.90 -6.80 3.13
CA GLN A 88 -12.15 -7.64 4.30
C GLN A 88 -10.89 -8.41 4.73
N ILE A 89 -10.19 -9.03 3.78
CA ILE A 89 -8.95 -9.75 4.04
C ILE A 89 -7.87 -8.81 4.58
N THR A 90 -7.72 -7.64 3.97
CA THR A 90 -6.71 -6.64 4.38
C THR A 90 -6.96 -6.16 5.81
N GLU A 91 -8.19 -5.77 6.15
CA GLU A 91 -8.54 -5.31 7.49
C GLU A 91 -8.39 -6.41 8.53
N ALA A 92 -8.81 -7.62 8.20
CA ALA A 92 -8.68 -8.76 9.10
C ALA A 92 -7.21 -9.11 9.34
N LEU A 93 -6.33 -8.99 8.32
CA LEU A 93 -4.90 -9.24 8.48
C LEU A 93 -4.21 -8.19 9.35
N ILE A 94 -4.55 -6.91 9.16
CA ILE A 94 -4.03 -5.83 10.02
C ILE A 94 -4.48 -6.06 11.46
N SER A 95 -5.74 -6.44 11.67
CA SER A 95 -6.29 -6.72 13.00
C SER A 95 -5.62 -7.93 13.65
N ALA A 96 -5.44 -9.03 12.93
CA ALA A 96 -4.75 -10.21 13.43
C ALA A 96 -3.28 -9.91 13.76
N THR A 97 -2.62 -9.07 12.96
CA THR A 97 -1.25 -8.62 13.25
C THR A 97 -1.18 -7.77 14.51
N HIS A 98 -2.14 -6.85 14.68
CA HIS A 98 -2.28 -6.08 15.91
C HIS A 98 -2.47 -6.98 17.13
N ASP A 99 -3.38 -7.94 17.06
CA ASP A 99 -3.71 -8.82 18.18
C ASP A 99 -2.50 -9.70 18.57
N GLU A 100 -1.75 -10.20 17.60
CA GLU A 100 -0.50 -10.92 17.83
C GLU A 100 0.54 -10.00 18.51
N VAL A 101 0.75 -8.79 18.01
CA VAL A 101 1.70 -7.83 18.59
C VAL A 101 1.32 -7.46 20.03
N ALA A 102 0.03 -7.23 20.30
CA ALA A 102 -0.49 -6.95 21.63
C ALA A 102 -0.34 -8.15 22.58
N HIS A 103 -0.54 -9.38 22.09
CA HIS A 103 -0.30 -10.60 22.85
C HIS A 103 1.17 -10.75 23.27
N HIS A 104 2.12 -10.25 22.47
CA HIS A 104 3.54 -10.19 22.81
C HIS A 104 3.94 -8.90 23.55
N HIS A 105 2.98 -8.12 24.07
CA HIS A 105 3.21 -6.89 24.81
C HIS A 105 4.02 -5.83 24.06
N ALA A 106 3.97 -5.83 22.73
CA ALA A 106 4.61 -4.83 21.88
C ALA A 106 3.60 -3.78 21.41
N MET A 107 4.11 -2.61 20.98
CA MET A 107 3.27 -1.58 20.36
C MET A 107 3.05 -1.89 18.89
N PHE A 108 1.83 -1.62 18.42
CA PHE A 108 1.46 -1.71 17.02
C PHE A 108 1.13 -0.33 16.45
N LEU A 109 1.72 -0.02 15.29
CA LEU A 109 1.41 1.16 14.49
C LEU A 109 1.17 0.71 13.05
N ALA A 110 -0.03 0.93 12.54
CA ALA A 110 -0.31 0.77 11.12
C ALA A 110 0.03 2.07 10.38
N VAL A 111 0.84 1.98 9.32
CA VAL A 111 1.25 3.13 8.50
C VAL A 111 0.72 2.90 7.08
N THR A 112 0.01 3.87 6.51
CA THR A 112 -0.36 3.83 5.08
C THR A 112 0.66 4.60 4.25
N GLU A 113 1.15 3.97 3.19
CA GLU A 113 1.97 4.60 2.15
C GLU A 113 1.08 5.38 1.17
N ASP A 114 1.64 6.39 0.53
CA ASP A 114 1.01 7.17 -0.52
C ASP A 114 1.43 6.70 -1.92
N THR A 115 0.63 7.06 -2.91
CA THR A 115 1.03 6.99 -4.32
C THR A 115 1.41 8.38 -4.81
N SER A 116 2.18 8.42 -5.91
CA SER A 116 2.74 9.66 -6.40
C SER A 116 1.68 10.73 -6.74
N ILE A 117 0.49 10.32 -7.20
CA ILE A 117 -0.61 11.24 -7.52
C ILE A 117 -1.31 11.81 -6.28
N GLN A 118 -1.31 11.09 -5.14
CA GLN A 118 -1.86 11.63 -3.88
C GLN A 118 -1.07 12.85 -3.40
N VAL A 119 0.24 12.86 -3.65
CA VAL A 119 1.18 13.89 -3.17
C VAL A 119 1.73 14.77 -4.27
N TRP A 120 1.13 14.74 -5.46
CA TRP A 120 1.53 15.61 -6.57
C TRP A 120 1.52 17.07 -6.12
N PRO A 121 2.55 17.91 -6.35
CA PRO A 121 2.63 19.25 -5.73
C PRO A 121 1.49 20.19 -6.14
N GLU A 122 1.15 20.21 -7.43
CA GLU A 122 0.09 21.04 -7.98
C GLU A 122 -1.31 20.48 -7.67
N PRO A 123 -2.16 21.21 -6.93
CA PRO A 123 -3.52 20.75 -6.60
C PRO A 123 -4.38 20.46 -7.83
N GLU A 124 -4.21 21.22 -8.91
CA GLU A 124 -4.99 21.04 -10.14
C GLU A 124 -4.73 19.68 -10.79
N THR A 125 -3.52 19.13 -10.70
CA THR A 125 -3.20 17.80 -11.23
C THR A 125 -3.94 16.72 -10.48
N ARG A 126 -3.94 16.80 -9.15
CA ARG A 126 -4.70 15.87 -8.29
C ARG A 126 -6.19 15.99 -8.57
N LYS A 127 -6.70 17.22 -8.64
CA LYS A 127 -8.11 17.48 -8.91
C LYS A 127 -8.59 16.92 -10.24
N ARG A 128 -7.82 17.11 -11.32
CA ARG A 128 -8.13 16.50 -12.62
C ARG A 128 -8.16 14.97 -12.56
N PHE A 129 -7.32 14.35 -11.72
CA PHE A 129 -7.31 12.91 -11.55
C PHE A 129 -8.49 12.41 -10.72
N GLU A 130 -8.82 13.10 -9.63
CA GLU A 130 -10.03 12.87 -8.83
C GLU A 130 -11.30 12.93 -9.71
N ASP A 131 -11.42 13.96 -10.56
CA ASP A 131 -12.53 14.13 -11.49
C ASP A 131 -12.62 12.98 -12.50
N LYS A 132 -11.48 12.50 -13.02
CA LYS A 132 -11.42 11.34 -13.92
C LYS A 132 -11.86 10.05 -13.23
N LEU A 133 -11.58 9.91 -11.93
CA LEU A 133 -11.97 8.75 -11.14
C LEU A 133 -13.39 8.84 -10.58
N GLY A 134 -13.98 10.05 -10.55
CA GLY A 134 -15.28 10.30 -9.95
C GLY A 134 -15.25 10.27 -8.42
N VAL A 135 -14.15 10.69 -7.81
CA VAL A 135 -13.94 10.72 -6.34
C VAL A 135 -13.78 12.14 -5.82
N SER A 136 -14.03 12.36 -4.52
CA SER A 136 -13.85 13.66 -3.86
C SER A 136 -12.40 13.97 -3.52
N ASP A 137 -11.62 12.92 -3.27
CA ASP A 137 -10.24 12.93 -2.83
C ASP A 137 -9.61 11.57 -3.13
N LEU A 138 -8.30 11.46 -2.94
CA LEU A 138 -7.54 10.24 -3.17
C LEU A 138 -7.19 9.53 -1.86
N PHE A 139 -7.94 9.75 -0.77
CA PHE A 139 -7.60 9.29 0.59
C PHE A 139 -8.55 8.23 1.15
N TYR A 140 -9.42 7.65 0.32
CA TYR A 140 -10.26 6.52 0.73
C TYR A 140 -9.50 5.39 1.46
N PRO A 141 -8.35 4.86 0.97
CA PRO A 141 -7.63 3.80 1.69
C PRO A 141 -7.12 4.29 3.05
N ASP A 142 -6.62 5.51 3.13
CA ASP A 142 -6.15 6.13 4.36
C ASP A 142 -7.26 6.22 5.41
N HIS A 143 -8.41 6.77 5.01
CA HIS A 143 -9.60 6.90 5.87
C HIS A 143 -10.12 5.55 6.35
N ARG A 144 -10.09 4.54 5.48
CA ARG A 144 -10.53 3.19 5.80
C ARG A 144 -9.65 2.54 6.87
N ILE A 145 -8.32 2.66 6.75
CA ILE A 145 -7.39 2.14 7.77
C ILE A 145 -7.46 2.94 9.07
N ALA A 146 -7.63 4.26 9.00
CA ALA A 146 -7.82 5.10 10.19
C ALA A 146 -9.08 4.66 10.99
N GLU A 147 -10.18 4.42 10.28
CA GLU A 147 -11.42 3.94 10.90
C GLU A 147 -11.26 2.53 11.48
N LEU A 148 -10.53 1.63 10.80
CA LEU A 148 -10.18 0.32 11.36
C LEU A 148 -9.42 0.47 12.69
N GLY A 149 -8.38 1.31 12.73
CA GLY A 149 -7.61 1.57 13.94
C GLY A 149 -8.45 2.16 15.07
N ARG A 150 -9.41 3.04 14.75
CA ARG A 150 -10.37 3.57 15.72
C ARG A 150 -11.28 2.48 16.30
N ARG A 151 -11.79 1.57 15.46
CA ARG A 151 -12.67 0.46 15.88
C ARG A 151 -11.92 -0.58 16.72
N ASN A 152 -10.66 -0.84 16.39
CA ASN A 152 -9.86 -1.91 17.00
C ASN A 152 -8.82 -1.38 18.01
N HIS A 153 -8.87 -0.08 18.31
CA HIS A 153 -8.05 0.59 19.33
C HIS A 153 -6.53 0.52 19.12
N PHE A 154 -6.07 0.60 17.86
CA PHE A 154 -4.65 0.69 17.53
C PHE A 154 -4.27 1.99 16.82
N ALA A 155 -3.00 2.36 16.92
CA ALA A 155 -2.50 3.60 16.32
C ALA A 155 -2.38 3.48 14.79
N VAL A 156 -2.78 4.53 14.09
CA VAL A 156 -2.65 4.66 12.63
C VAL A 156 -1.91 5.96 12.30
N LEU A 157 -1.01 5.90 11.33
CA LEU A 157 -0.39 7.05 10.70
C LEU A 157 -0.65 7.02 9.19
N ASN A 158 -1.48 7.94 8.71
CA ASN A 158 -1.70 8.12 7.28
C ASN A 158 -0.68 9.11 6.72
N LEU A 159 0.25 8.63 5.87
CA LEU A 159 1.32 9.48 5.33
C LEU A 159 0.81 10.42 4.25
N ALA A 160 -0.10 9.97 3.39
CA ALA A 160 -0.48 10.70 2.18
C ALA A 160 -0.99 12.13 2.43
N PRO A 161 -1.87 12.41 3.41
CA PRO A 161 -2.32 13.79 3.65
C PRO A 161 -1.18 14.74 4.10
N MET A 162 -0.26 14.24 4.94
CA MET A 162 0.87 15.03 5.43
C MET A 162 1.88 15.28 4.31
N LEU A 163 2.23 14.25 3.54
CA LEU A 163 3.14 14.36 2.42
C LEU A 163 2.57 15.24 1.29
N GLN A 164 1.26 15.18 1.04
CA GLN A 164 0.59 16.07 0.10
C GLN A 164 0.73 17.54 0.55
N SER A 165 0.48 17.82 1.82
CA SER A 165 0.62 19.17 2.38
C SER A 165 2.06 19.69 2.25
N TYR A 166 3.05 18.83 2.53
CA TYR A 166 4.46 19.17 2.38
C TYR A 166 4.81 19.44 0.90
N ALA A 167 4.50 18.52 -0.01
CA ALA A 167 4.79 18.66 -1.44
C ALA A 167 4.18 19.94 -2.01
N GLN A 168 2.94 20.25 -1.65
CA GLN A 168 2.24 21.45 -2.09
C GLN A 168 2.85 22.73 -1.51
N THR A 169 3.19 22.75 -0.22
CA THR A 169 3.73 23.95 0.45
C THR A 169 5.15 24.27 -0.03
N HIS A 170 5.95 23.24 -0.28
CA HIS A 170 7.35 23.38 -0.68
C HIS A 170 7.56 23.35 -2.20
N HIS A 171 6.51 23.06 -2.98
CA HIS A 171 6.58 22.89 -4.44
C HIS A 171 7.66 21.89 -4.87
N VAL A 172 7.70 20.72 -4.20
CA VAL A 172 8.69 19.67 -4.45
C VAL A 172 8.02 18.34 -4.75
N PHE A 173 8.55 17.60 -5.72
CA PHE A 173 8.18 16.21 -5.91
C PHE A 173 8.78 15.35 -4.81
N LEU A 174 7.98 14.42 -4.29
CA LEU A 174 8.42 13.42 -3.30
C LEU A 174 8.70 12.05 -3.92
N HIS A 175 8.43 11.89 -5.21
CA HIS A 175 8.66 10.65 -5.96
C HIS A 175 9.53 10.90 -7.19
N GLY A 176 10.21 9.85 -7.63
CA GLY A 176 10.99 9.83 -8.86
C GLY A 176 12.43 10.34 -8.70
N PHE A 177 13.29 9.94 -9.62
CA PHE A 177 14.72 10.17 -9.61
C PHE A 177 15.17 10.79 -10.94
N ASN A 178 16.42 11.26 -11.03
CA ASN A 178 16.95 11.85 -12.27
C ASN A 178 16.92 10.91 -13.48
N ASN A 179 16.89 9.59 -13.25
CA ASN A 179 16.80 8.56 -14.29
C ASN A 179 15.39 7.97 -14.47
N THR A 180 14.38 8.51 -13.77
CA THR A 180 12.97 8.14 -13.93
C THR A 180 12.12 9.40 -14.16
N PRO A 181 10.84 9.26 -14.54
CA PRO A 181 9.95 10.41 -14.54
C PRO A 181 9.85 10.99 -13.12
N MET A 182 10.15 12.28 -12.98
CA MET A 182 10.02 12.98 -11.70
C MET A 182 8.54 13.08 -11.32
N GLY A 183 8.22 12.86 -10.05
CA GLY A 183 6.84 12.83 -9.55
C GLY A 183 6.14 11.46 -9.71
N PHE A 184 6.85 10.42 -10.10
CA PHE A 184 6.30 9.06 -10.29
C PHE A 184 7.23 7.98 -9.72
N GLY A 185 6.67 6.81 -9.46
CA GLY A 185 7.40 5.65 -8.94
C GLY A 185 7.64 5.76 -7.44
N HIS A 186 8.81 5.31 -7.00
CA HIS A 186 9.16 5.30 -5.57
C HIS A 186 9.42 6.70 -5.02
N TRP A 187 9.37 6.82 -3.69
CA TRP A 187 9.85 7.98 -2.98
C TRP A 187 11.29 8.33 -3.36
N ASN A 188 11.55 9.61 -3.52
CA ASN A 188 12.90 10.15 -3.67
C ASN A 188 13.50 10.47 -2.30
N GLU A 189 14.66 11.12 -2.27
CA GLU A 189 15.33 11.47 -1.01
C GLU A 189 14.44 12.31 -0.09
N ALA A 190 13.76 13.32 -0.63
CA ALA A 190 12.84 14.16 0.14
C ALA A 190 11.61 13.38 0.63
N GLY A 191 11.03 12.51 -0.21
CA GLY A 191 9.92 11.64 0.18
C GLY A 191 10.30 10.71 1.33
N HIS A 192 11.43 10.01 1.21
CA HIS A 192 11.95 9.15 2.27
C HIS A 192 12.26 9.93 3.56
N GLU A 193 12.83 11.13 3.46
CA GLU A 193 13.12 11.97 4.62
C GLU A 193 11.84 12.34 5.37
N GLN A 194 10.82 12.85 4.67
CA GLN A 194 9.58 13.29 5.32
C GLN A 194 8.82 12.12 5.93
N THR A 195 8.75 10.98 5.23
CA THR A 195 8.16 9.75 5.77
C THR A 195 8.89 9.28 7.03
N GLY A 196 10.23 9.23 6.99
CA GLY A 196 11.05 8.81 8.13
C GLY A 196 10.84 9.72 9.35
N ARG A 197 10.81 11.03 9.14
CA ARG A 197 10.54 12.02 10.20
C ARG A 197 9.15 11.83 10.81
N ALA A 198 8.13 11.61 9.98
CA ALA A 198 6.76 11.44 10.46
C ALA A 198 6.56 10.15 11.26
N ILE A 199 7.11 9.03 10.77
CA ILE A 199 7.06 7.75 11.50
C ILE A 199 7.82 7.85 12.82
N ALA A 200 9.03 8.40 12.81
CA ALA A 200 9.83 8.57 14.02
C ALA A 200 9.10 9.45 15.06
N ALA A 201 8.52 10.58 14.63
CA ALA A 201 7.74 11.43 15.51
C ALA A 201 6.54 10.70 16.13
N LYS A 202 5.82 9.90 15.33
CA LYS A 202 4.68 9.13 15.83
C LYS A 202 5.09 8.05 16.83
N LEU A 203 6.20 7.37 16.58
CA LEU A 203 6.75 6.38 17.50
C LEU A 203 7.16 7.01 18.84
N CYS A 204 7.81 8.19 18.81
CA CYS A 204 8.15 8.94 20.02
C CYS A 204 6.89 9.34 20.82
N GLU A 205 5.84 9.84 20.15
CA GLU A 205 4.56 10.15 20.79
C GLU A 205 3.97 8.91 21.48
N MET A 206 3.98 7.75 20.81
CA MET A 206 3.46 6.50 21.37
C MET A 206 4.25 6.04 22.59
N LEU A 207 5.59 6.09 22.54
CA LEU A 207 6.46 5.72 23.66
C LEU A 207 6.20 6.60 24.90
N THR A 208 6.18 7.93 24.70
CA THR A 208 5.94 8.87 25.82
C THR A 208 4.55 8.72 26.44
N GLY A 209 3.53 8.41 25.61
CA GLY A 209 2.18 8.14 26.09
C GLY A 209 2.03 6.83 26.88
N GLN A 210 2.87 5.82 26.60
CA GLN A 210 2.90 4.58 27.39
C GLN A 210 3.49 4.81 28.78
N ASP A 211 4.64 5.50 28.87
CA ASP A 211 5.30 5.79 30.15
C ASP A 211 4.36 6.51 31.13
N GLN A 212 3.54 7.43 30.63
CA GLN A 212 2.56 8.17 31.44
C GLN A 212 1.40 7.29 31.95
N LYS A 213 0.90 6.35 31.14
CA LYS A 213 -0.16 5.41 31.54
C LYS A 213 0.35 4.44 32.61
N GLU A 214 1.57 3.94 32.47
CA GLU A 214 2.18 3.07 33.47
C GLU A 214 2.41 3.79 34.80
N ALA A 215 2.84 5.06 34.76
CA ALA A 215 3.02 5.86 35.96
C ALA A 215 1.69 6.14 36.69
N SER A 216 0.59 6.35 35.95
CA SER A 216 -0.74 6.61 36.54
C SER A 216 -1.43 5.37 37.09
N GLY A 217 -1.10 4.16 36.61
CA GLY A 217 -1.70 2.90 37.05
C GLY A 217 -1.06 2.27 38.29
N ARG A 218 0.00 2.87 38.84
CA ARG A 218 0.72 2.40 40.04
C ARG A 218 0.32 3.13 41.34
N ASN A 219 -0.74 3.95 41.31
CA ASN A 219 -1.29 4.66 42.47
C ASN A 219 -2.60 4.03 42.96
#